data_AF-A0A7Y3M4X0-F1
#
_entry.id   AF-A0A7Y3M4X0-F1
#
_cell.length_a   1.000
_cell.length_b   1.000
_cell.length_c   1.000
_cell.angle_alpha   90.00
_cell.angle_beta   90.00
_cell.angle_gamma   90.00
#
_symmetry.space_group_name_H-M   'P 1'
#
loop_
_entity.id
_entity.type
_entity.pdbx_description
1 polymer ?
#
loop_
_entity_poly.entity_id
_entity_poly.type
_entity_poly.pdbx_seq_one_letter_code
_entity_poly.pdbx_strand_id
1 'polypeptide(L)' 'RGWGLGLSLAKRIINDYHDGKIKVVSSEINKGTTFQIALNKL' A
#
# COMPACT_ATOMS: atom_id res chain seq x y z
N ARG A 1 19.84 -3.21 8.05
CA ARG A 1 19.62 -2.89 6.62
C ARG A 1 18.35 -3.61 6.18
N GLY A 2 17.30 -2.90 5.76
CA GLY A 2 16.05 -3.54 5.31
C GLY A 2 16.18 -4.10 3.89
N TRP A 3 15.40 -5.12 3.55
CA TRP A 3 15.42 -5.78 2.24
C TRP A 3 14.48 -5.15 1.20
N GLY A 4 13.86 -4.01 1.50
CA GLY A 4 12.95 -3.34 0.55
C GLY A 4 11.61 -4.08 0.32
N LEU A 5 11.28 -5.07 1.14
CA LEU A 5 10.10 -5.93 0.94
C LEU A 5 8.79 -5.35 1.49
N GLY A 6 8.83 -4.26 2.27
CA GLY A 6 7.67 -3.74 2.99
C GLY A 6 6.50 -3.38 2.07
N LEU A 7 6.73 -2.57 1.03
CA LEU A 7 5.66 -2.19 0.10
C LEU A 7 5.16 -3.36 -0.74
N SER A 8 6.07 -4.23 -1.19
CA SER A 8 5.70 -5.41 -1.97
C SER A 8 4.84 -6.37 -1.15
N LEU A 9 5.19 -6.59 0.12
CA LEU A 9 4.43 -7.42 1.04
C LEU A 9 3.07 -6.80 1.36
N ALA A 10 3.01 -5.51 1.67
CA ALA A 10 1.75 -4.81 1.92
C ALA A 10 0.80 -4.88 0.72
N LYS A 11 1.33 -4.69 -0.50
CA LYS A 11 0.56 -4.82 -1.73
C LYS A 11 0.02 -6.24 -1.92
N ARG A 12 0.83 -7.25 -1.65
CA ARG A 12 0.42 -8.67 -1.71
C ARG A 12 -0.69 -8.98 -0.69
N ILE A 13 -0.55 -8.54 0.56
CA ILE A 13 -1.55 -8.74 1.61
C ILE A 13 -2.89 -8.13 1.19
N ILE A 14 -2.89 -6.87 0.76
CA ILE A 14 -4.12 -6.16 0.43
C ILE A 14 -4.80 -6.73 -0.81
N ASN A 15 -4.05 -6.99 -1.88
CA ASN A 15 -4.63 -7.46 -3.14
C ASN A 15 -4.99 -8.95 -3.09
N ASP A 16 -4.07 -9.81 -2.64
CA ASP A 16 -4.19 -11.26 -2.85
C ASP A 16 -4.94 -11.95 -1.72
N TYR A 17 -4.90 -11.41 -0.50
CA TYR A 17 -5.55 -12.03 0.66
C TYR A 17 -6.86 -11.36 1.07
N HIS A 18 -7.06 -10.09 0.71
CA HIS A 18 -8.24 -9.33 1.08
C HIS A 18 -9.07 -8.83 -0.12
N ASP A 19 -8.66 -9.18 -1.35
CA ASP A 19 -9.25 -8.68 -2.61
C ASP A 19 -9.41 -7.14 -2.63
N GLY A 20 -8.57 -6.46 -1.85
CA GLY A 20 -8.58 -5.03 -1.66
C GLY A 20 -7.75 -4.31 -2.72
N LYS A 21 -7.55 -3.01 -2.51
CA LYS A 21 -6.74 -2.16 -3.40
C LYS A 21 -5.87 -1.23 -2.58
N ILE A 22 -4.61 -1.08 -2.99
CA ILE A 22 -3.68 -0.07 -2.47
C ILE A 22 -3.19 0.83 -3.61
N LYS A 23 -3.17 2.14 -3.39
CA LYS A 23 -2.63 3.13 -4.34
C LYS A 23 -1.98 4.32 -3.64
N VAL A 24 -1.08 5.00 -4.34
CA VAL A 24 -0.59 6.33 -3.95
C VAL A 24 -1.61 7.37 -4.38
N VAL A 25 -2.05 8.22 -3.46
CA VAL A 25 -2.97 9.33 -3.73
C VAL A 25 -2.20 10.61 -4.01
N SER A 26 -1.18 10.89 -3.20
CA SER A 26 -0.29 12.02 -3.39
C SER A 26 1.11 11.66 -2.94
N SER A 27 2.12 12.25 -3.59
CA SER A 27 3.50 12.14 -3.17
C SER A 27 4.24 13.40 -3.58
N GLU A 28 4.78 14.11 -2.61
CA GLU A 28 5.52 15.35 -2.81
C GLU A 28 6.88 15.28 -2.11
N ILE A 29 7.92 15.62 -2.85
CA ILE A 29 9.30 15.65 -2.34
C ILE A 29 9.35 16.62 -1.16
N ASN A 30 9.99 16.19 -0.06
CA ASN A 30 10.12 16.94 1.19
C ASN A 30 8.79 17.26 1.91
N LYS A 31 7.67 16.66 1.52
CA LYS A 31 6.38 16.79 2.24
C LYS A 31 5.84 15.44 2.70
N GLY A 32 5.92 14.41 1.85
CA GLY A 32 5.51 13.06 2.19
C GLY A 32 4.68 12.37 1.10
N THR A 33 4.19 11.18 1.42
CA THR A 33 3.40 10.34 0.53
C THR A 33 2.15 9.85 1.25
N THR A 34 0.99 9.98 0.61
CA THR A 34 -0.28 9.48 1.11
C THR A 34 -0.69 8.24 0.32
N PHE A 35 -0.93 7.14 1.01
CA PHE A 35 -1.47 5.91 0.44
C PHE A 35 -2.95 5.76 0.82
N GLN A 36 -3.75 5.27 -0.12
CA GLN A 36 -5.13 4.85 0.14
C GLN A 36 -5.22 3.34 0.03
N ILE A 37 -5.83 2.73 1.04
CA ILE A 37 -6.14 1.31 1.12
C ILE A 37 -7.65 1.17 1.18
N ALA A 38 -8.22 0.41 0.24
CA ALA A 38 -9.62 0.03 0.23
C ALA A 38 -9.70 -1.48 0.46
N LEU A 39 -10.47 -1.89 1.46
CA LEU A 39 -10.72 -3.31 1.76
C LEU A 39 -12.20 -3.59 1.48
N ASN A 40 -12.49 -4.76 0.92
CA ASN A 40 -13.87 -5.20 0.76
C ASN A 40 -14.41 -5.58 2.14
N LYS A 41 -15.64 -5.17 2.43
CA LYS A 41 -16.34 -5.58 3.64
C LYS A 41 -16.90 -6.99 3.41
N LEU A 42 -16.76 -7.86 4.41
CA LEU A 42 -17.47 -9.15 4.46
C LEU A 42 -18.98 -8.92 4.62
#